data_AF-A0A554V546-F1
#
_entry.id   AF-A0A554V546-F1
#
_cell.length_a   1.000
_cell.length_b   1.000
_cell.length_c   1.000
_cell.angle_alpha   90.00
_cell.angle_beta   90.00
_cell.angle_gamma   90.00
#
_symmetry.space_group_name_H-M   'P 1'
#
loop_
_entity.id
_entity.type
_entity.pdbx_description
1 polymer ?
#
loop_
_entity_poly.entity_id
_entity_poly.type
_entity_poly.pdbx_seq_one_letter_code
_entity_poly.pdbx_strand_id
1 'polypeptide(L)'
;MRRRSWACWISSARSALRSRPASRIPECRRISSTVSPVAAHGPILVLNGPNLNMLGTRQPDVYGRDTLDDVLELCSRTAARLDREVVAFQSNSEGELIDRIHKVRGFESGIVINPGGLTHTSVALRDALVIPEVPIIEVHISNVYAREEFRHHSYVSPIATAVISGLGIHGYAAAIEHLARIT
;
A
#
# COMPACT_ATOMS: atom_id res chain seq x y z
N MET A 1 -38.24 -0.19 5.54
CA MET A 1 -38.30 1.15 6.17
C MET A 1 -38.08 1.04 7.67
N ARG A 2 -36.87 1.29 8.17
CA ARG A 2 -36.62 1.53 9.61
C ARG A 2 -35.59 2.64 9.75
N ARG A 3 -36.08 3.88 9.89
CA ARG A 3 -35.31 5.01 10.40
C ARG A 3 -35.23 4.86 11.92
N ARG A 4 -34.04 4.90 12.50
CA ARG A 4 -33.87 5.14 13.94
C ARG A 4 -33.02 6.38 14.12
N SER A 5 -33.74 7.43 14.46
CA SER A 5 -33.30 8.76 14.86
C SER A 5 -32.46 8.68 16.14
N TRP A 6 -31.38 9.46 16.18
CA TRP A 6 -30.55 9.68 17.36
C TRP A 6 -31.21 10.76 18.21
N ALA A 7 -31.56 10.41 19.46
CA ALA A 7 -32.16 11.35 20.40
C ALA A 7 -31.11 11.89 21.38
N CYS A 8 -31.08 13.22 21.42
CA CYS A 8 -30.38 14.12 22.32
C CYS A 8 -30.82 13.94 23.79
N TRP A 9 -29.88 14.01 24.73
CA TRP A 9 -30.16 14.28 26.14
C TRP A 9 -29.29 15.46 26.60
N ILE A 10 -29.92 16.62 26.77
CA ILE A 10 -29.40 17.74 27.55
C ILE A 10 -30.28 17.82 28.80
N SER A 11 -29.70 17.53 29.96
CA SER A 11 -30.34 17.76 31.26
C SER A 11 -29.75 19.02 31.90
N SER A 12 -30.61 19.98 32.19
CA SER A 12 -30.32 21.17 32.99
C SER A 12 -30.45 20.86 34.48
N ALA A 13 -29.50 21.33 35.29
CA ALA A 13 -29.72 21.51 36.73
C ALA A 13 -29.04 22.80 37.19
N ARG A 14 -29.82 23.69 37.83
CA ARG A 14 -29.39 24.97 38.39
C ARG A 14 -28.77 24.79 39.78
N SER A 15 -27.84 25.70 40.08
CA SER A 15 -27.63 26.35 41.37
C SER A 15 -27.16 25.52 42.58
N ALA A 16 -25.86 25.66 42.90
CA ALA A 16 -25.40 25.98 44.26
C ALA A 16 -23.94 26.48 44.20
N LEU A 17 -23.73 27.79 44.35
CA LEU A 17 -22.42 28.40 44.54
C LEU A 17 -21.92 28.11 45.96
N ARG A 18 -20.93 27.21 46.08
CA ARG A 18 -20.04 27.12 47.24
C ARG A 18 -18.61 27.13 46.71
N SER A 19 -17.81 28.07 47.20
CA SER A 19 -16.39 28.24 46.90
C SER A 19 -15.61 26.99 47.33
N ARG A 20 -15.02 26.30 46.34
CA ARG A 20 -14.07 25.19 46.56
C ARG A 20 -12.65 25.73 46.32
N PRO A 21 -11.65 25.31 47.12
CA PRO A 21 -10.26 25.70 46.90
C PRO A 21 -9.75 25.10 45.58
N ALA A 22 -8.77 25.76 44.96
CA ALA A 22 -8.15 25.35 43.70
C ALA A 22 -7.70 23.89 43.76
N SER A 23 -8.48 23.00 43.16
CA SER A 23 -8.15 21.59 43.02
C SER A 23 -7.26 21.44 41.79
N ARG A 24 -6.15 20.73 42.00
CA ARG A 24 -5.13 20.42 41.01
C ARG A 24 -5.77 19.94 39.71
N ILE A 25 -5.35 20.54 38.60
CA ILE A 25 -5.67 20.08 37.25
C ILE A 25 -5.31 18.59 37.19
N PRO A 26 -6.24 17.67 36.86
CA PRO A 26 -5.88 16.29 36.68
C PRO A 26 -4.95 16.20 35.47
N GLU A 27 -3.76 15.68 35.70
CA GLU A 27 -2.76 15.43 34.67
C GLU A 27 -3.41 14.66 33.53
N CYS A 28 -3.38 15.24 32.33
CA CYS A 28 -3.89 14.62 31.12
C CYS A 28 -3.13 13.30 30.94
N ARG A 29 -3.76 12.18 31.31
CA ARG A 29 -3.21 10.86 31.04
C ARG A 29 -3.03 10.79 29.53
N ARG A 30 -1.77 10.84 29.09
CA ARG A 30 -1.39 10.48 27.74
C ARG A 30 -1.98 9.11 27.49
N ILE A 31 -3.05 9.07 26.71
CA ILE A 31 -3.50 7.84 26.07
C ILE A 31 -2.31 7.47 25.20
N SER A 32 -1.56 6.47 25.64
CA SER A 32 -0.53 5.84 24.83
C SER A 32 -1.26 5.27 23.62
N SER A 33 -1.30 6.03 22.54
CA SER A 33 -1.65 5.53 21.22
C SER A 33 -0.49 4.64 20.80
N THR A 34 -0.47 3.41 21.32
CA THR A 34 0.29 2.33 20.73
C THR A 34 -0.38 2.05 19.39
N VAL A 35 0.05 2.81 18.37
CA VAL A 35 -0.02 2.34 17.00
C VAL A 35 0.65 0.96 17.05
N SER A 36 -0.12 -0.09 16.80
CA SER A 36 0.44 -1.44 16.76
C SER A 36 1.60 -1.41 15.77
N PRO A 37 2.79 -1.92 16.13
CA PRO A 37 3.93 -1.84 15.25
C PRO A 37 3.53 -2.51 13.93
N VAL A 38 3.75 -1.80 12.82
CA VAL A 38 3.82 -2.42 11.49
C VAL A 38 4.61 -3.72 11.65
N ALA A 39 4.11 -4.83 11.11
CA ALA A 39 4.72 -6.13 11.31
C ALA A 39 6.15 -6.11 10.76
N ALA A 40 7.14 -5.85 11.62
CA ALA A 40 8.55 -5.67 11.22
C ALA A 40 9.12 -6.92 10.50
N HIS A 41 8.46 -8.08 10.65
CA HIS A 41 8.78 -9.30 9.93
C HIS A 41 7.60 -9.93 9.18
N GLY A 42 6.57 -9.16 8.88
CA GLY A 42 5.45 -9.62 8.06
C GLY A 42 5.85 -9.90 6.60
N PRO A 43 5.04 -10.68 5.85
CA PRO A 43 5.26 -10.90 4.42
C PRO A 43 5.26 -9.58 3.64
N ILE A 44 5.89 -9.59 2.47
CA ILE A 44 5.85 -8.49 1.51
C ILE A 44 4.71 -8.75 0.53
N LEU A 45 3.83 -7.77 0.35
CA LEU A 45 2.77 -7.85 -0.64
C LEU A 45 3.29 -7.40 -2.01
N VAL A 46 3.16 -8.25 -3.03
CA VAL A 46 3.42 -7.91 -4.44
C VAL A 46 2.08 -7.73 -5.16
N LEU A 47 1.77 -6.49 -5.56
CA LEU A 47 0.56 -6.11 -6.28
C LEU A 47 0.85 -5.85 -7.76
N ASN A 48 0.05 -6.47 -8.63
CA ASN A 48 0.14 -6.29 -10.07
C ASN A 48 -1.21 -5.81 -10.63
N GLY A 49 -1.18 -4.64 -11.25
CA GLY A 49 -2.35 -4.02 -11.85
C GLY A 49 -2.74 -4.60 -13.22
N PRO A 50 -3.56 -3.86 -13.98
CA PRO A 50 -4.18 -4.39 -15.17
C PRO A 50 -3.21 -4.76 -16.29
N ASN A 51 -3.56 -5.83 -17.01
CA ASN A 51 -2.88 -6.42 -18.15
C ASN A 51 -1.53 -7.10 -17.86
N LEU A 52 -1.02 -7.06 -16.63
CA LEU A 52 0.24 -7.75 -16.29
C LEU A 52 0.10 -9.28 -16.33
N ASN A 53 -1.12 -9.81 -16.23
CA ASN A 53 -1.41 -11.23 -16.50
C ASN A 53 -1.15 -11.64 -17.97
N MET A 54 -0.95 -10.67 -18.87
CA MET A 54 -0.65 -10.92 -20.29
C MET A 54 0.84 -10.77 -20.62
N LEU A 55 1.72 -10.63 -19.61
CA LEU A 55 3.18 -10.65 -19.81
C LEU A 55 3.62 -11.94 -20.51
N GLY A 56 4.65 -11.85 -21.35
CA GLY A 56 5.17 -12.97 -22.16
C GLY A 56 4.29 -13.38 -23.36
N THR A 57 3.02 -12.98 -23.43
CA THR A 57 2.09 -13.40 -24.50
C THR A 57 2.05 -12.48 -25.73
N ARG A 58 2.55 -11.24 -25.61
CA ARG A 58 2.52 -10.24 -26.70
C ARG A 58 3.93 -9.90 -27.16
N GLN A 59 4.21 -10.17 -28.44
CA GLN A 59 5.44 -9.77 -29.15
C GLN A 59 6.72 -9.99 -28.29
N PRO A 60 7.06 -11.25 -27.96
CA PRO A 60 8.15 -11.58 -27.04
C PRO A 60 9.51 -11.03 -27.45
N ASP A 61 9.72 -10.79 -28.74
CA ASP A 61 10.96 -10.20 -29.27
C ASP A 61 11.10 -8.70 -28.96
N VAL A 62 10.00 -8.03 -28.56
CA VAL A 62 9.96 -6.60 -28.22
C VAL A 62 9.88 -6.36 -26.70
N TYR A 63 9.12 -7.19 -25.98
CA TYR A 63 8.81 -6.97 -24.56
C TYR A 63 9.48 -7.95 -23.59
N GLY A 64 10.28 -8.88 -24.10
CA GLY A 64 10.84 -9.98 -23.33
C GLY A 64 9.89 -11.18 -23.26
N ARG A 65 10.43 -12.32 -22.83
CA ARG A 65 9.70 -13.59 -22.71
C ARG A 65 9.16 -13.83 -21.30
N ASP A 66 9.57 -13.01 -20.34
CA ASP A 66 9.17 -13.17 -18.95
C ASP A 66 7.66 -13.01 -18.80
N THR A 67 7.06 -14.00 -18.14
CA THR A 67 5.66 -14.06 -17.78
C THR A 67 5.42 -13.47 -16.40
N LEU A 68 4.15 -13.31 -16.01
CA LEU A 68 3.84 -12.97 -14.64
C LEU A 68 4.30 -14.07 -13.67
N ASP A 69 4.25 -15.33 -14.07
CA ASP A 69 4.73 -16.45 -13.23
C ASP A 69 6.24 -16.34 -12.98
N ASP A 70 7.02 -15.95 -13.99
CA ASP A 70 8.47 -15.69 -13.84
C ASP A 70 8.74 -14.54 -12.85
N VAL A 71 7.92 -13.48 -12.88
CA VAL A 71 7.97 -12.40 -11.88
C VAL A 71 7.71 -12.95 -10.48
N LEU A 72 6.66 -13.74 -10.30
CA LEU A 72 6.28 -14.27 -8.98
C LEU A 72 7.31 -15.26 -8.44
N GLU A 73 7.88 -16.09 -9.30
CA GLU A 73 8.97 -17.00 -8.94
C GLU A 73 10.22 -16.20 -8.50
N LEU A 74 10.60 -15.18 -9.27
CA LEU A 74 11.71 -14.30 -8.92
C LEU A 74 11.47 -13.62 -7.58
N CYS A 75 10.28 -13.05 -7.35
CA CYS A 75 9.92 -12.44 -6.08
C CYS A 75 10.05 -13.41 -4.91
N SER A 76 9.45 -14.60 -5.04
CA SER A 76 9.45 -15.62 -4.00
C SER A 76 10.87 -16.10 -3.67
N ARG A 77 11.69 -16.34 -4.70
CA ARG A 77 13.10 -16.75 -4.54
C ARG A 77 13.94 -15.65 -3.89
N THR A 78 13.76 -14.40 -4.28
CA THR A 78 14.48 -13.26 -3.70
C THR A 78 14.11 -13.06 -2.23
N ALA A 79 12.82 -13.13 -1.89
CA ALA A 79 12.35 -13.00 -0.51
C ALA A 79 12.85 -14.15 0.38
N ALA A 80 12.79 -15.39 -0.12
CA ALA A 80 13.26 -16.57 0.63
C ALA A 80 14.75 -16.49 0.99
N ARG A 81 15.58 -15.92 0.10
CA ARG A 81 17.02 -15.68 0.39
C ARG A 81 17.27 -14.65 1.50
N LEU A 82 16.26 -13.88 1.85
CA LEU A 82 16.30 -12.80 2.85
C LEU A 82 15.48 -13.16 4.10
N ASP A 83 15.10 -14.44 4.26
CA ASP A 83 14.23 -14.93 5.32
C ASP A 83 12.87 -14.18 5.38
N ARG A 84 12.35 -13.81 4.20
CA ARG A 84 11.05 -13.16 4.02
C ARG A 84 10.10 -14.01 3.19
N GLU A 85 8.81 -13.75 3.35
CA GLU A 85 7.74 -14.31 2.53
C GLU A 85 7.15 -13.26 1.59
N VAL A 86 6.63 -13.71 0.45
CA VAL A 86 5.88 -12.88 -0.48
C VAL A 86 4.45 -13.39 -0.58
N VAL A 87 3.50 -12.46 -0.52
CA VAL A 87 2.11 -12.71 -0.92
C VAL A 87 1.87 -11.91 -2.19
N ALA A 88 1.44 -12.59 -3.25
CA ALA A 88 1.19 -11.96 -4.53
C ALA A 88 -0.30 -11.82 -4.82
N PHE A 89 -0.68 -10.74 -5.50
CA PHE A 89 -2.03 -10.55 -6.02
C PHE A 89 -1.99 -9.76 -7.34
N GLN A 90 -2.76 -10.21 -8.32
CA GLN A 90 -2.94 -9.51 -9.59
C GLN A 90 -4.43 -9.30 -9.84
N SER A 91 -4.79 -8.12 -10.35
CA SER A 91 -6.14 -7.89 -10.86
C SER A 91 -6.16 -6.84 -11.97
N ASN A 92 -7.13 -7.00 -12.87
CA ASN A 92 -7.51 -6.00 -13.87
C ASN A 92 -8.53 -4.98 -13.33
N SER A 93 -9.09 -5.23 -12.14
CA SER A 93 -10.07 -4.36 -11.48
C SER A 93 -9.39 -3.49 -10.43
N GLU A 94 -9.55 -2.17 -10.57
CA GLU A 94 -9.08 -1.19 -9.59
C GLU A 94 -9.68 -1.45 -8.19
N GLY A 95 -10.97 -1.77 -8.12
CA GLY A 95 -11.65 -2.06 -6.86
C GLY A 95 -11.08 -3.27 -6.14
N GLU A 96 -10.71 -4.33 -6.87
CA GLU A 96 -10.11 -5.52 -6.26
C GLU A 96 -8.70 -5.26 -5.71
N LEU A 97 -7.92 -4.41 -6.38
CA LEU A 97 -6.62 -3.97 -5.87
C LEU A 97 -6.80 -3.17 -4.57
N ILE A 98 -7.75 -2.24 -4.53
CA ILE A 98 -8.10 -1.45 -3.34
C ILE A 98 -8.54 -2.36 -2.20
N ASP A 99 -9.44 -3.31 -2.46
CA ASP A 99 -9.90 -4.28 -1.47
C ASP A 99 -8.77 -5.16 -0.93
N ARG A 100 -7.78 -5.49 -1.77
CA ARG A 100 -6.59 -6.23 -1.32
C ARG A 100 -5.70 -5.37 -0.44
N ILE A 101 -5.52 -4.09 -0.77
CA ILE A 101 -4.72 -3.12 0.00
C ILE A 101 -5.33 -2.91 1.40
N HIS A 102 -6.65 -2.81 1.52
CA HIS A 102 -7.31 -2.64 2.82
C HIS A 102 -7.09 -3.81 3.78
N LYS A 103 -6.76 -5.00 3.27
CA LYS A 103 -6.46 -6.19 4.08
C LYS A 103 -5.03 -6.23 4.60
N VAL A 104 -4.17 -5.27 4.21
CA VAL A 104 -2.73 -5.26 4.54
C VAL A 104 -2.44 -4.91 5.99
N ARG A 105 -3.27 -4.05 6.58
CA ARG A 105 -2.96 -3.38 7.84
C ARG A 105 -2.80 -4.39 8.98
N GLY A 106 -1.59 -4.46 9.53
CA GLY A 106 -1.25 -5.34 10.65
C GLY A 106 -0.75 -6.74 10.28
N PHE A 107 -0.65 -7.06 8.99
CA PHE A 107 -0.21 -8.38 8.51
C PHE A 107 1.09 -8.30 7.71
N GLU A 108 1.13 -7.49 6.65
CA GLU A 108 2.31 -7.34 5.78
C GLU A 108 3.25 -6.21 6.24
N SER A 109 4.53 -6.36 5.91
CA SER A 109 5.60 -5.42 6.29
C SER A 109 5.82 -4.30 5.26
N GLY A 110 5.42 -4.51 4.00
CA GLY A 110 5.62 -3.56 2.91
C GLY A 110 4.93 -4.00 1.62
N ILE A 111 4.84 -3.07 0.65
CA ILE A 111 4.16 -3.29 -0.63
C ILE A 111 5.13 -3.02 -1.78
N VAL A 112 5.27 -3.98 -2.68
CA VAL A 112 5.78 -3.76 -4.04
C VAL A 112 4.58 -3.68 -4.96
N ILE A 113 4.44 -2.60 -5.73
CA ILE A 113 3.31 -2.44 -6.65
C ILE A 113 3.78 -2.07 -8.05
N ASN A 114 3.29 -2.80 -9.04
CA ASN A 114 3.24 -2.35 -10.43
C ASN A 114 1.78 -2.04 -10.79
N PRO A 115 1.35 -0.77 -10.78
CA PRO A 115 -0.05 -0.43 -11.02
C PRO A 115 -0.48 -0.63 -12.49
N GLY A 116 0.45 -0.94 -13.39
CA GLY A 116 0.20 -0.95 -14.82
C GLY A 116 -0.33 0.41 -15.30
N GLY A 117 -1.39 0.40 -16.10
CA GLY A 117 -2.01 1.64 -16.59
C GLY A 117 -2.62 2.52 -15.50
N LEU A 118 -2.99 1.95 -14.34
CA LEU A 118 -3.66 2.70 -13.27
C LEU A 118 -2.75 3.75 -12.63
N THR A 119 -1.43 3.60 -12.75
CA THR A 119 -0.50 4.58 -12.18
C THR A 119 -0.75 5.98 -12.74
N HIS A 120 -1.18 6.08 -14.00
CA HIS A 120 -1.36 7.34 -14.71
C HIS A 120 -2.75 7.97 -14.49
N THR A 121 -3.70 7.24 -13.90
CA THR A 121 -5.12 7.65 -13.89
C THR A 121 -5.78 7.56 -12.53
N SER A 122 -5.29 6.70 -11.63
CA SER A 122 -6.03 6.32 -10.43
C SER A 122 -5.61 7.12 -9.20
N VAL A 123 -6.42 8.12 -8.87
CA VAL A 123 -6.38 8.79 -7.57
C VAL A 123 -6.89 7.85 -6.46
N ALA A 124 -7.88 7.01 -6.75
CA ALA A 124 -8.46 6.11 -5.75
C ALA A 124 -7.45 5.03 -5.27
N LEU A 125 -6.64 4.48 -6.17
CA LEU A 125 -5.58 3.54 -5.82
C LEU A 125 -4.49 4.22 -4.98
N ARG A 126 -4.08 5.45 -5.35
CA ARG A 126 -3.16 6.26 -4.54
C ARG A 126 -3.70 6.41 -3.11
N ASP A 127 -4.96 6.81 -2.96
CA ASP A 127 -5.56 7.06 -1.66
C ASP A 127 -5.71 5.77 -0.83
N ALA A 128 -5.94 4.63 -1.48
CA ALA A 128 -5.93 3.34 -0.80
C ALA A 128 -4.52 2.95 -0.30
N LEU A 129 -3.49 3.19 -1.12
CA LEU A 129 -2.12 2.80 -0.81
C LEU A 129 -1.55 3.46 0.45
N VAL A 130 -1.98 4.68 0.81
CA VAL A 130 -1.46 5.34 2.02
C VAL A 130 -2.05 4.80 3.32
N ILE A 131 -3.18 4.06 3.26
CA ILE A 131 -3.94 3.61 4.44
C ILE A 131 -3.18 2.58 5.31
N PRO A 132 -2.45 1.58 4.76
CA PRO A 132 -1.79 0.58 5.58
C PRO A 132 -0.60 1.08 6.40
N GLU A 133 -0.10 2.30 6.13
CA GLU A 133 1.05 2.91 6.83
C GLU A 133 2.35 2.07 6.75
N VAL A 134 2.54 1.35 5.64
CA VAL A 134 3.74 0.54 5.33
C VAL A 134 4.51 1.14 4.14
N PRO A 135 5.84 0.92 4.03
CA PRO A 135 6.61 1.38 2.88
C PRO A 135 6.12 0.76 1.57
N ILE A 136 6.13 1.56 0.50
CA ILE A 136 5.66 1.19 -0.83
C ILE A 136 6.78 1.41 -1.84
N ILE A 137 7.06 0.41 -2.68
CA ILE A 137 7.95 0.53 -3.83
C ILE A 137 7.13 0.39 -5.10
N GLU A 138 7.10 1.43 -5.91
CA GLU A 138 6.49 1.38 -7.24
C GLU A 138 7.49 0.78 -8.24
N VAL A 139 7.02 -0.17 -9.05
CA VAL A 139 7.83 -0.86 -10.05
C VAL A 139 7.17 -0.78 -11.41
N HIS A 140 7.94 -0.40 -12.43
CA HIS A 140 7.59 -0.50 -13.84
C HIS A 140 8.62 -1.35 -14.57
N ILE A 141 8.14 -2.39 -15.25
CA ILE A 141 8.99 -3.30 -16.05
C ILE A 141 9.71 -2.51 -17.16
N SER A 142 8.97 -1.72 -17.92
CA SER A 142 9.52 -0.82 -18.95
C SER A 142 9.87 0.55 -18.37
N ASN A 143 10.81 1.27 -19.00
CA ASN A 143 11.05 2.67 -18.67
C ASN A 143 9.86 3.53 -19.14
N VAL A 144 8.99 3.94 -18.22
CA VAL A 144 7.80 4.75 -18.55
C VAL A 144 8.13 6.14 -19.12
N TYR A 145 9.31 6.68 -18.80
CA TYR A 145 9.75 8.00 -19.28
C TYR A 145 10.29 7.97 -20.71
N ALA A 146 10.64 6.79 -21.23
CA ALA A 146 10.99 6.60 -22.64
C ALA A 146 9.76 6.43 -23.54
N ARG A 147 8.55 6.50 -22.97
CA ARG A 147 7.28 6.24 -23.65
C ARG A 147 6.47 7.52 -23.85
N GLU A 148 5.20 7.36 -24.24
CA GLU A 148 4.28 8.45 -24.50
C GLU A 148 4.14 9.39 -23.29
N GLU A 149 3.94 10.68 -23.53
CA GLU A 149 3.92 11.73 -22.49
C GLU A 149 2.93 11.45 -21.36
N PHE A 150 1.75 10.89 -21.68
CA PHE A 150 0.75 10.55 -20.66
C PHE A 150 1.23 9.49 -19.66
N ARG A 151 2.33 8.76 -19.96
CA ARG A 151 2.94 7.78 -19.06
C ARG A 151 3.98 8.37 -18.11
N HIS A 152 4.33 9.64 -18.28
CA HIS A 152 5.33 10.29 -17.44
C HIS A 152 4.75 10.70 -16.09
N HIS A 153 3.42 10.88 -16.01
CA HIS A 153 2.72 11.17 -14.77
C HIS A 153 2.32 9.88 -14.04
N SER A 154 2.62 9.81 -12.74
CA SER A 154 2.17 8.75 -11.84
C SER A 154 1.54 9.37 -10.61
N TYR A 155 0.34 8.92 -10.25
CA TYR A 155 -0.31 9.25 -8.98
C TYR A 155 0.29 8.48 -7.80
N VAL A 156 0.98 7.37 -8.07
CA VAL A 156 1.60 6.51 -7.05
C VAL A 156 3.00 6.99 -6.67
N SER A 157 3.79 7.48 -7.64
CA SER A 157 5.19 7.87 -7.41
C SER A 157 5.38 8.89 -6.29
N PRO A 158 4.53 9.91 -6.12
CA PRO A 158 4.69 10.90 -5.04
C PRO A 158 4.49 10.33 -3.62
N ILE A 159 3.84 9.18 -3.47
CA ILE A 159 3.60 8.52 -2.17
C ILE A 159 4.51 7.30 -1.95
N ALA A 160 5.21 6.83 -2.98
CA ALA A 160 6.09 5.68 -2.89
C ALA A 160 7.41 6.06 -2.18
N THR A 161 7.94 5.12 -1.39
CA THR A 161 9.27 5.22 -0.78
C THR A 161 10.37 5.24 -1.83
N ALA A 162 10.20 4.45 -2.90
CA ALA A 162 11.05 4.48 -4.09
C ALA A 162 10.27 4.09 -5.34
N VAL A 163 10.78 4.50 -6.49
CA VAL A 163 10.25 4.15 -7.82
C VAL A 163 11.37 3.50 -8.62
N ILE A 164 11.08 2.32 -9.18
CA ILE A 164 11.99 1.57 -10.05
C ILE A 164 11.33 1.45 -11.42
N SER A 165 12.01 1.88 -12.48
CA SER A 165 11.44 1.91 -13.82
C SER A 165 12.47 1.47 -14.85
N GLY A 166 12.14 0.47 -15.67
CA GLY A 166 12.96 0.01 -16.79
C GLY A 166 14.01 -1.06 -16.48
N LEU A 167 13.96 -1.70 -15.30
CA LEU A 167 14.83 -2.84 -14.96
C LEU A 167 14.24 -4.20 -15.34
N GLY A 168 13.18 -4.22 -16.15
CA GLY A 168 12.46 -5.46 -16.45
C GLY A 168 11.87 -6.09 -15.18
N ILE A 169 11.81 -7.43 -15.14
CA ILE A 169 11.33 -8.15 -13.95
C ILE A 169 12.30 -8.01 -12.75
N HIS A 170 13.57 -7.69 -12.99
CA HIS A 170 14.57 -7.49 -11.92
C HIS A 170 14.25 -6.29 -11.03
N GLY A 171 13.42 -5.34 -11.51
CA GLY A 171 12.92 -4.26 -10.67
C GLY A 171 12.14 -4.76 -9.45
N TYR A 172 11.44 -5.89 -9.57
CA TYR A 172 10.74 -6.51 -8.44
C TYR A 172 11.72 -7.09 -7.41
N ALA A 173 12.79 -7.75 -7.86
CA ALA A 173 13.82 -8.27 -6.96
C ALA A 173 14.49 -7.14 -6.18
N ALA A 174 14.89 -6.06 -6.88
CA ALA A 174 15.47 -4.88 -6.25
C ALA A 174 14.51 -4.21 -5.24
N ALA A 175 13.21 -4.18 -5.53
CA ALA A 175 12.19 -3.67 -4.62
C ALA A 175 12.10 -4.52 -3.33
N ILE A 176 12.08 -5.85 -3.46
CA ILE A 176 12.04 -6.78 -2.32
C ILE A 176 13.29 -6.66 -1.46
N GLU A 177 14.47 -6.62 -2.08
CA GLU A 177 15.75 -6.43 -1.39
C GLU A 177 15.82 -5.09 -0.65
N HIS A 178 15.19 -4.05 -1.21
CA HIS A 178 15.11 -2.76 -0.53
C HIS A 178 14.15 -2.79 0.66
N LEU A 179 12.93 -3.33 0.48
CA LEU A 179 11.96 -3.47 1.55
C LEU A 179 12.53 -4.28 2.72
N ALA A 180 13.13 -5.45 2.45
CA ALA A 180 13.70 -6.32 3.48
C ALA A 180 14.78 -5.65 4.33
N ARG A 181 15.43 -4.57 3.84
CA ARG A 181 16.42 -3.78 4.57
C ARG A 181 15.81 -2.68 5.43
N ILE A 182 14.63 -2.20 5.08
CA ILE A 182 13.99 -1.05 5.75
C ILE A 182 12.79 -1.45 6.62
N THR A 183 12.39 -2.72 6.61
CA THR A 183 11.28 -3.27 7.42
C THR A 183 11.74 -4.28 8.46
#